data_AF-A0A5N5KZH8-F1
#
_entry.id   AF-A0A5N5KZH8-F1
#
_cell.length_a   1.000
_cell.length_b   1.000
_cell.length_c   1.000
_cell.angle_alpha   90.00
_cell.angle_beta   90.00
_cell.angle_gamma   90.00
#
_symmetry.space_group_name_H-M   'P 1'
#
loop_
_entity.id
_entity.type
_entity.pdbx_description
1 polymer ?
#
loop_
_entity_poly.entity_id
_entity_poly.type
_entity_poly.pdbx_seq_one_letter_code
_entity_poly.pdbx_strand_id
1 'polypeptide(L)' 'MVPYSLIPTHSTVHCSRCEPCSERKKHWFVQDPLTCRCTCTLTQLQCRSRQLELNERVCRCDKPRR' A
#
# COMPACT_ATOMS: atom_id res chain seq x y z
N MET A 1 19.32 9.92 34.74
CA MET A 1 18.00 9.24 34.76
C MET A 1 16.97 10.23 34.27
N VAL A 2 16.66 10.20 32.97
CA VAL A 2 15.66 11.04 32.30
C VAL A 2 14.61 10.05 31.74
N PRO A 3 13.30 10.29 31.93
CA PRO A 3 12.28 9.25 31.84
C PRO A 3 12.15 8.66 30.42
N TYR A 4 11.78 7.39 30.37
CA TYR A 4 11.43 6.59 29.19
C TYR A 4 10.24 7.20 28.42
N SER A 5 10.40 8.35 27.75
CA SER A 5 9.30 8.99 27.03
C SER A 5 9.68 9.66 25.70
N LEU A 6 10.90 9.43 25.19
CA LEU A 6 11.32 9.92 23.86
C LEU A 6 12.11 8.86 23.09
N ILE A 7 11.57 7.63 23.02
CA ILE A 7 11.93 6.71 21.94
C ILE A 7 10.99 7.08 20.78
N PRO A 8 11.47 7.64 19.66
CA PRO A 8 10.65 7.73 18.47
C PRO A 8 10.45 6.29 18.00
N THR A 9 9.31 5.71 18.37
CA THR A 9 8.87 4.41 17.88
C THR A 9 8.84 4.46 16.37
N HIS A 10 9.75 3.74 15.73
CA HIS A 10 9.67 3.38 14.31
C HIS A 10 9.31 4.57 13.41
N SER A 11 10.19 5.57 13.37
CA SER A 11 10.39 6.52 12.27
C SER A 11 9.29 6.46 11.19
N THR A 12 8.11 6.99 11.50
CA THR A 12 7.13 7.36 10.50
C THR A 12 7.68 8.62 9.85
N VAL A 13 8.75 8.45 9.06
CA VAL A 13 9.02 9.35 7.95
C VAL A 13 7.84 9.14 7.01
N HIS A 14 6.74 9.80 7.35
CA HIS A 14 5.73 10.14 6.38
C HIS A 14 6.49 11.04 5.43
N CYS A 15 6.94 10.46 4.31
CA CYS A 15 7.62 11.22 3.28
C CYS A 15 6.59 12.20 2.75
N SER A 16 6.56 13.41 3.31
CA SER A 16 5.61 14.48 2.98
C SER A 16 5.74 14.96 1.54
N ARG A 17 6.65 14.36 0.77
CA ARG A 17 6.99 14.66 -0.63
C ARG A 17 6.55 13.59 -1.62
N CYS A 18 6.18 12.39 -1.17
CA CYS A 18 5.71 11.39 -2.12
C CYS A 18 4.32 11.77 -2.62
N GLU A 19 4.13 11.74 -3.94
CA GLU A 19 2.79 11.87 -4.52
C GLU A 19 1.94 10.65 -4.13
N PRO A 20 0.64 10.84 -3.83
CA PRO A 20 -0.22 9.74 -3.47
C PRO A 20 -0.40 8.79 -4.66
N CYS A 21 -0.31 7.48 -4.41
CA CYS A 21 -0.50 6.43 -5.43
C CYS A 21 -1.85 6.52 -6.17
N SER A 22 -2.88 7.05 -5.51
CA SER A 22 -4.21 7.28 -6.09
C SER A 22 -4.90 8.40 -5.32
N GLU A 23 -5.55 9.31 -6.04
CA GLU A 23 -6.30 10.42 -5.43
C GLU A 23 -7.49 9.94 -4.59
N ARG A 24 -8.23 8.94 -5.10
CA ARG A 24 -9.50 8.47 -4.49
C ARG A 24 -9.35 7.21 -3.64
N LYS A 25 -8.45 6.29 -4.02
CA LYS A 25 -8.46 4.90 -3.52
C LYS A 25 -7.17 4.53 -2.79
N LYS A 26 -6.72 5.40 -1.87
CA LYS A 26 -5.45 5.22 -1.14
C LYS A 26 -5.30 3.87 -0.44
N HIS A 27 -6.38 3.28 0.08
CA HIS A 27 -6.33 2.01 0.81
C HIS A 27 -6.05 0.77 -0.05
N TRP A 28 -6.15 0.87 -1.39
CA TRP A 28 -5.84 -0.23 -2.30
C TRP A 28 -4.35 -0.34 -2.59
N PHE A 29 -3.59 0.69 -2.22
CA PHE A 29 -2.17 0.79 -2.48
C PHE A 29 -1.40 0.88 -1.16
N VAL A 30 -0.23 0.26 -1.13
CA VAL A 30 0.79 0.43 -0.11
C VAL A 30 1.91 1.24 -0.75
N GLN A 31 2.33 2.32 -0.10
CA GLN A 31 3.42 3.17 -0.57
C GLN A 31 4.68 2.89 0.25
N ASP A 32 5.77 2.58 -0.43
CA ASP A 32 7.09 2.50 0.20
C ASP A 32 7.54 3.91 0.62
N PRO A 33 7.82 4.16 1.91
CA PRO A 33 8.16 5.49 2.41
C PRO A 33 9.55 5.97 1.99
N LEU A 34 10.45 5.06 1.58
CA LEU A 34 11.81 5.37 1.13
C LEU A 34 11.86 5.63 -0.37
N THR A 35 11.15 4.83 -1.17
CA THR A 35 11.22 4.90 -2.64
C THR A 35 9.98 5.51 -3.29
N CYS A 36 8.97 5.89 -2.51
CA CYS A 36 7.65 6.33 -2.98
C CYS A 36 6.94 5.32 -3.91
N ARG A 37 7.41 4.05 -3.99
CA ARG A 37 6.86 3.06 -4.93
C ARG A 37 5.49 2.59 -4.41
N CYS A 38 4.56 2.48 -5.34
CA CYS A 38 3.20 2.05 -5.07
C CYS A 38 3.03 0.59 -5.45
N THR A 39 2.56 -0.22 -4.50
CA THR A 39 2.24 -1.63 -4.70
C THR A 39 0.81 -1.91 -4.24
N CYS A 40 0.19 -2.98 -4.74
CA CYS A 40 -1.16 -3.35 -4.33
C CYS A 40 -1.21 -3.95 -2.92
N THR A 41 -2.25 -3.63 -2.16
CA THR A 41 -2.50 -4.26 -0.86
C THR A 41 -2.85 -5.75 -1.01
N LEU A 42 -3.48 -6.12 -2.14
CA LEU A 42 -3.82 -7.49 -2.48
C LEU A 42 -2.82 -8.07 -3.47
N THR A 43 -2.51 -9.36 -3.31
CA THR A 43 -1.63 -10.08 -4.24
C THR A 43 -2.42 -10.83 -5.32
N GLN A 44 -1.77 -11.18 -6.42
CA GLN A 44 -2.35 -12.02 -7.48
C GLN A 44 -2.93 -13.31 -6.91
N LEU A 45 -2.22 -13.93 -5.97
CA LEU A 45 -2.63 -15.18 -5.33
C LEU A 45 -3.93 -14.99 -4.52
N GLN A 46 -4.07 -13.89 -3.78
CA GLN A 46 -5.28 -13.60 -3.01
C GLN A 46 -6.51 -13.39 -3.91
N CYS A 47 -6.34 -12.73 -5.06
CA CYS A 47 -7.43 -12.61 -6.04
C CYS A 47 -7.76 -13.96 -6.68
N ARG A 48 -6.75 -14.76 -7.01
CA ARG A 48 -6.94 -16.09 -7.60
C ARG A 48 -7.67 -17.06 -6.67
N SER A 49 -7.42 -17.00 -5.36
CA SER A 49 -8.19 -17.77 -4.36
C SER A 49 -9.68 -17.44 -4.36
N ARG A 50 -10.05 -16.25 -4.87
CA ARG A 50 -11.44 -15.80 -5.05
C ARG A 50 -11.97 -16.02 -6.46
N GLN A 51 -11.23 -16.73 -7.32
CA GLN A 51 -11.54 -16.93 -8.74
C GLN A 51 -11.62 -15.60 -9.53
N LEU A 52 -10.83 -14.61 -9.09
CA LEU A 52 -10.71 -13.29 -9.71
C LEU A 52 -9.26 -13.07 -10.16
N GLU A 53 -9.04 -12.03 -10.96
CA GLU A 53 -7.71 -11.59 -11.38
C GLU A 53 -7.38 -10.23 -10.77
N LEU A 54 -6.14 -10.03 -10.31
CA LEU A 54 -5.71 -8.74 -9.78
C LEU A 54 -5.50 -7.77 -10.93
N ASN A 55 -6.24 -6.67 -10.91
CA ASN A 55 -6.01 -5.53 -11.78
C ASN A 55 -4.98 -4.60 -11.13
N GLU A 56 -3.71 -4.76 -11.49
CA GLU A 56 -2.58 -4.02 -10.91
C GLU A 56 -2.71 -2.50 -11.08
N ARG A 57 -3.50 -2.01 -12.05
CA ARG A 57 -3.70 -0.56 -12.27
C ARG A 57 -4.57 0.09 -11.20
N VAL A 58 -5.53 -0.65 -10.64
CA VAL A 58 -6.46 -0.17 -9.60
C VAL A 58 -6.38 -0.99 -8.31
N CYS A 59 -5.45 -1.94 -8.28
CA CYS A 59 -5.20 -2.91 -7.23
C CYS A 59 -6.42 -3.73 -6.78
N ARG A 60 -7.37 -3.97 -7.70
CA ARG A 60 -8.65 -4.64 -7.41
C ARG A 60 -8.73 -6.03 -8.00
N CYS A 61 -9.31 -6.97 -7.25
CA CYS A 61 -9.71 -8.25 -7.82
C CYS A 61 -10.96 -8.05 -8.67
N ASP A 62 -10.82 -8.17 -9.99
CA ASP A 62 -11.89 -8.05 -10.96
C ASP A 62 -12.16 -9.41 -11.64
N LYS A 63 -13.34 -9.57 -12.25
CA LYS A 63 -13.67 -10.78 -13.01
C LYS A 63 -12.69 -10.90 -14.19
N PRO A 64 -12.17 -12.10 -14.49
CA PRO A 64 -11.36 -12.28 -15.69
C PRO A 64 -12.20 -11.89 -16.90
N ARG A 65 -11.65 -11.05 -17.78
CA ARG A 65 -12.22 -10.80 -19.10
C ARG A 65 -12.01 -12.06 -19.94
N ARG A 66 -12.91 -13.02 -19.80
CA ARG A 66 -13.05 -14.16 -20.71
C ARG A 66 -14.40 -14.08 -21.40
#